data_AF-A0AAE1KAR9-F1
#
_entry.id   AF-A0AAE1KAR9-F1
#
_cell.length_a   1.000
_cell.length_b   1.000
_cell.length_c   1.000
_cell.angle_alpha   90.00
_cell.angle_beta   90.00
_cell.angle_gamma   90.00
#
_symmetry.space_group_name_H-M   'P 1'
#
loop_
_entity.id
_entity.type
_entity.pdbx_description
1 polymer ?
#
loop_
_entity_poly.entity_id
_entity_poly.type
_entity_poly.pdbx_seq_one_letter_code
_entity_poly.pdbx_strand_id
1 'polypeptide(L)'
;MTMEKFLGFYKHDRDENLEEFFEKIGMNSMMRKMAVRSKPTMEVKVEGDEWTITTATIMKNVVSKFRLNEEVEVEAVKGKAKVVFTVEGNDLVQKPSSRSEEESRAMSVRTFTADGMVQRTRMNIDNFVGLYRLESQENFDALLVELGEATIQPRITKISRKVLMMMKPTMEVKVEGDQWTITHEAPILNIVWKFQLGKEVTIRGVKGKALVVFTTEDTNKLVMNPGPSVKPGSGCHFVRTFTPNGHTVKIEHIASGVVSTKYYKRCEMEQ
;
A
#
# COMPACT_ATOMS: atom_id res chain seq x y z
N MET A 1 28.88 -11.44 -2.82
CA MET A 1 28.04 -12.13 -3.85
C MET A 1 28.33 -11.48 -5.19
N THR A 2 28.57 -12.27 -6.24
CA THR A 2 28.99 -11.77 -7.56
C THR A 2 27.81 -11.23 -8.36
N MET A 3 27.96 -10.04 -8.97
CA MET A 3 26.94 -9.37 -9.79
C MET A 3 26.56 -10.17 -11.05
N GLU A 4 27.39 -11.13 -11.43
CA GLU A 4 27.22 -12.01 -12.60
C GLU A 4 25.87 -12.72 -12.65
N LYS A 5 25.29 -13.07 -11.50
CA LYS A 5 23.99 -13.78 -11.43
C LYS A 5 22.80 -12.96 -11.97
N PHE A 6 22.96 -11.64 -12.10
CA PHE A 6 21.91 -10.75 -12.60
C PHE A 6 22.03 -10.54 -14.12
N LEU A 7 23.20 -10.79 -14.70
CA LEU A 7 23.48 -10.54 -16.11
C LEU A 7 22.70 -11.51 -17.00
N GLY A 8 22.26 -11.02 -18.16
CA GLY A 8 21.67 -11.88 -19.17
C GLY A 8 20.54 -11.25 -19.97
N PHE A 9 19.96 -12.08 -20.84
CA PHE A 9 18.83 -11.73 -21.68
C PHE A 9 17.61 -12.57 -21.29
N TYR A 10 16.55 -11.90 -20.90
CA TYR A 10 15.32 -12.49 -20.39
C TYR A 10 14.19 -12.22 -21.37
N LYS A 11 13.45 -13.28 -21.74
CA LYS A 11 12.24 -13.17 -22.56
C LYS A 11 11.02 -13.36 -21.68
N HIS A 12 9.99 -12.60 -21.97
CA HIS A 12 8.69 -12.79 -21.35
C HIS A 12 8.15 -14.20 -21.56
N ASP A 13 7.62 -14.81 -20.49
CA ASP A 13 6.99 -16.13 -20.49
C ASP A 13 5.48 -15.99 -20.19
N ARG A 14 5.15 -15.44 -19.02
CA ARG A 14 3.77 -15.26 -18.56
C ARG A 14 3.63 -14.07 -17.62
N ASP A 15 2.39 -13.61 -17.46
CA ASP A 15 1.99 -12.60 -16.47
C ASP A 15 0.84 -13.12 -15.61
N GLU A 16 0.77 -12.62 -14.38
CA GLU A 16 -0.35 -12.84 -13.46
C GLU A 16 -0.88 -11.48 -12.99
N ASN A 17 -2.19 -11.24 -13.16
CA ASN A 17 -2.88 -10.01 -12.70
C ASN A 17 -2.32 -8.67 -13.23
N LEU A 18 -1.58 -8.68 -14.35
CA LEU A 18 -0.90 -7.49 -14.88
C LEU A 18 -1.88 -6.41 -15.40
N GLU A 19 -2.96 -6.81 -16.09
CA GLU A 19 -3.97 -5.86 -16.57
C GLU A 19 -4.69 -5.15 -15.42
N GLU A 20 -5.03 -5.91 -14.37
CA GLU A 20 -5.66 -5.39 -13.15
C GLU A 20 -4.73 -4.40 -12.42
N PHE A 21 -3.43 -4.71 -12.36
CA PHE A 21 -2.44 -3.79 -11.80
C PHE A 21 -2.39 -2.48 -12.60
N PHE A 22 -2.33 -2.55 -13.93
CA PHE A 22 -2.33 -1.37 -14.77
C PHE A 22 -3.60 -0.54 -14.63
N GLU A 23 -4.75 -1.18 -14.42
CA GLU A 23 -6.01 -0.51 -14.15
C GLU A 23 -5.95 0.27 -12.82
N LYS A 24 -5.44 -0.36 -11.76
CA LYS A 24 -5.29 0.27 -10.45
C LYS A 24 -4.37 1.49 -10.46
N ILE A 25 -3.31 1.48 -11.29
CA ILE A 25 -2.43 2.64 -11.43
C ILE A 25 -2.95 3.69 -12.42
N GLY A 26 -4.20 3.54 -12.91
CA GLY A 26 -4.90 4.54 -13.71
C GLY A 26 -4.56 4.53 -15.20
N MET A 27 -3.94 3.47 -15.74
CA MET A 27 -3.76 3.35 -17.19
C MET A 27 -5.12 3.19 -17.88
N ASN A 28 -5.34 3.88 -19.01
CA ASN A 28 -6.57 3.69 -19.78
C ASN A 28 -6.63 2.29 -20.45
N SER A 29 -7.85 1.78 -20.70
CA SER A 29 -8.07 0.40 -21.20
C SER A 29 -7.26 0.06 -22.46
N MET A 30 -7.08 0.99 -23.39
CA MET A 30 -6.32 0.77 -24.62
C MET A 30 -4.84 0.53 -24.33
N MET A 31 -4.20 1.40 -23.52
CA MET A 31 -2.79 1.25 -23.14
C MET A 31 -2.55 -0.02 -22.33
N ARG A 32 -3.48 -0.41 -21.45
CA ARG A 32 -3.36 -1.65 -20.66
C ARG A 32 -3.31 -2.88 -21.55
N LYS A 33 -4.26 -3.00 -22.48
CA LYS A 33 -4.32 -4.14 -23.42
C LYS A 33 -3.09 -4.22 -24.30
N MET A 34 -2.54 -3.08 -24.73
CA MET A 34 -1.28 -3.05 -25.49
C MET A 34 -0.09 -3.50 -24.64
N ALA A 35 0.01 -3.02 -23.40
CA ALA A 35 1.09 -3.37 -22.48
C ALA A 35 1.11 -4.88 -22.16
N VAL A 36 -0.05 -5.47 -21.87
CA VAL A 36 -0.18 -6.92 -21.59
C VAL A 36 0.21 -7.78 -22.81
N ARG A 37 -0.09 -7.30 -24.03
CA ARG A 37 0.30 -8.00 -25.27
C ARG A 37 1.75 -7.76 -25.69
N SER A 38 2.48 -6.89 -24.98
CA SER A 38 3.78 -6.40 -25.43
C SER A 38 4.92 -7.43 -25.37
N LYS A 39 4.75 -8.51 -24.58
CA LYS A 39 5.71 -9.62 -24.41
C LYS A 39 7.17 -9.14 -24.35
N PRO A 40 7.53 -8.35 -23.32
CA PRO A 40 8.79 -7.63 -23.29
C PRO A 40 10.01 -8.56 -23.29
N THR A 41 11.14 -8.05 -23.79
CA THR A 41 12.45 -8.64 -23.52
C THR A 41 13.28 -7.71 -22.67
N MET A 42 14.07 -8.26 -21.75
CA MET A 42 14.90 -7.49 -20.84
C MET A 42 16.35 -7.95 -20.94
N GLU A 43 17.27 -7.01 -21.09
CA GLU A 43 18.71 -7.26 -21.02
C GLU A 43 19.28 -6.54 -19.80
N VAL A 44 20.08 -7.24 -19.00
CA VAL A 44 20.77 -6.68 -17.84
C VAL A 44 22.27 -6.76 -18.06
N LYS A 45 22.93 -5.60 -18.00
CA LYS A 45 24.38 -5.43 -18.13
C LYS A 45 24.93 -4.66 -16.94
N VAL A 46 26.15 -5.01 -16.53
CA VAL A 46 26.89 -4.31 -15.47
C VAL A 46 28.32 -4.10 -15.96
N GLU A 47 28.76 -2.86 -15.98
CA GLU A 47 30.11 -2.45 -16.36
C GLU A 47 30.71 -1.62 -15.22
N GLY A 48 31.55 -2.25 -14.40
CA GLY A 48 32.05 -1.63 -13.17
C GLY A 48 30.92 -1.41 -12.16
N ASP A 49 30.59 -0.15 -11.88
CA ASP A 49 29.51 0.27 -10.99
C ASP A 49 28.22 0.70 -11.71
N GLU A 50 28.26 0.86 -13.04
CA GLU A 50 27.11 1.23 -13.87
C GLU A 50 26.30 -0.01 -14.25
N TRP A 51 25.02 0.02 -13.92
CA TRP A 51 24.02 -0.94 -14.36
C TRP A 51 23.28 -0.38 -15.56
N THR A 52 23.03 -1.23 -16.55
CA THR A 52 22.14 -0.93 -17.67
C THR A 52 21.06 -2.00 -17.77
N ILE A 53 19.80 -1.58 -17.70
CA ILE A 53 18.64 -2.43 -18.00
C ILE A 53 17.98 -1.90 -19.26
N THR A 54 17.92 -2.74 -20.28
CA THR A 54 17.21 -2.44 -21.53
C THR A 54 15.94 -3.28 -21.57
N THR A 55 14.77 -2.63 -21.57
CA THR A 55 13.47 -3.28 -21.73
C THR A 55 12.91 -2.92 -23.11
N ALA A 56 12.77 -3.92 -23.98
CA ALA A 56 12.15 -3.75 -25.28
C ALA A 56 10.69 -4.23 -25.24
N THR A 57 9.79 -3.39 -25.75
CA THR A 57 8.35 -3.69 -25.84
C THR A 57 7.84 -3.36 -27.24
N ILE A 58 6.62 -3.78 -27.59
CA ILE A 58 5.97 -3.36 -28.84
C ILE A 58 5.87 -1.82 -28.97
N MET A 59 5.73 -1.11 -27.85
CA MET A 59 5.52 0.34 -27.86
C MET A 59 6.83 1.13 -27.92
N LYS A 60 7.76 0.84 -27.01
CA LYS A 60 9.05 1.52 -26.91
C LYS A 60 10.13 0.64 -26.30
N ASN A 61 11.37 0.95 -26.66
CA ASN A 61 12.55 0.47 -25.95
C ASN A 61 12.91 1.48 -24.85
N VAL A 62 13.04 1.01 -23.62
CA VAL A 62 13.45 1.81 -22.47
C VAL A 62 14.81 1.33 -22.02
N VAL A 63 15.78 2.26 -21.94
CA VAL A 63 17.10 2.00 -21.39
C VAL A 63 17.23 2.76 -20.08
N SER A 64 17.50 2.04 -19.00
CA SER A 64 17.75 2.62 -17.68
C SER A 64 19.20 2.38 -17.29
N LYS A 65 19.97 3.46 -17.16
CA LYS A 65 21.35 3.45 -16.68
C LYS A 65 21.40 4.01 -15.27
N PHE A 66 21.99 3.29 -14.33
CA PHE A 66 21.97 3.68 -12.92
C PHE A 66 23.13 3.10 -12.13
N ARG A 67 23.39 3.68 -10.97
CA ARG A 67 24.23 3.10 -9.91
C ARG A 67 23.34 2.64 -8.76
N LEU A 68 23.76 1.58 -8.08
CA LEU A 68 23.03 1.10 -6.91
C LEU A 68 23.08 2.13 -5.78
N ASN A 69 21.96 2.26 -5.06
CA ASN A 69 21.75 3.19 -3.94
C ASN A 69 21.79 4.68 -4.32
N GLU A 70 21.82 5.02 -5.61
CA GLU A 70 21.74 6.40 -6.11
C GLU A 70 20.35 6.67 -6.70
N GLU A 71 19.90 7.92 -6.60
CA GLU A 71 18.66 8.37 -7.25
C GLU A 71 18.89 8.53 -8.75
N VAL A 72 17.97 8.01 -9.55
CA VAL A 72 17.98 8.12 -11.01
C VAL A 72 16.58 8.41 -11.51
N GLU A 73 16.49 9.19 -12.59
CA GLU A 73 15.24 9.43 -13.31
C GLU A 73 15.03 8.34 -14.38
N VAL A 74 13.88 7.66 -14.35
CA VAL A 74 13.50 6.62 -15.30
C VAL A 74 12.19 6.94 -16.00
N GLU A 75 12.00 6.37 -17.18
CA GLU A 75 10.72 6.38 -17.89
C GLU A 75 9.67 5.54 -17.14
N ALA A 76 8.49 6.12 -16.95
CA ALA A 76 7.33 5.51 -16.28
C ALA A 76 6.06 5.69 -17.13
N VAL A 77 4.95 5.13 -16.66
CA VAL A 77 3.65 5.19 -17.35
C VAL A 77 3.11 6.63 -17.45
N LYS A 78 3.30 7.43 -16.38
CA LYS A 78 2.81 8.81 -16.27
C LYS A 78 3.83 9.88 -16.69
N GLY A 79 4.91 9.49 -17.36
CA GLY A 79 6.03 10.39 -17.68
C GLY A 79 7.32 9.87 -17.07
N LYS A 80 8.08 10.73 -16.39
CA LYS A 80 9.31 10.31 -15.72
C LYS A 80 9.05 10.06 -14.23
N ALA A 81 9.92 9.27 -13.61
CA ALA A 81 9.86 9.01 -12.18
C ALA A 81 11.28 8.90 -11.60
N LYS A 82 11.48 9.46 -10.41
CA LYS A 82 12.72 9.30 -9.66
C LYS A 82 12.66 8.03 -8.83
N VAL A 83 13.65 7.16 -9.01
CA VAL A 83 13.72 5.86 -8.35
C VAL A 83 15.12 5.61 -7.79
N VAL A 84 15.22 4.64 -6.88
CA VAL A 84 16.49 4.11 -6.37
C VAL A 84 16.49 2.60 -6.62
N PHE A 85 17.61 2.09 -7.11
CA PHE A 85 17.83 0.65 -7.29
C PHE A 85 18.73 0.11 -6.17
N THR A 86 18.32 -0.98 -5.52
CA THR A 86 19.09 -1.67 -4.47
C THR A 86 19.17 -3.17 -4.76
N VAL A 87 20.20 -3.82 -4.22
CA VAL A 87 20.36 -5.28 -4.30
C VAL A 87 20.19 -5.88 -2.90
N GLU A 88 19.25 -6.80 -2.77
CA GLU A 88 18.92 -7.47 -1.51
C GLU A 88 18.95 -9.00 -1.74
N GLY A 89 20.07 -9.63 -1.43
CA GLY A 89 20.25 -11.06 -1.72
C GLY A 89 20.21 -11.34 -3.24
N ASN A 90 19.16 -12.03 -3.70
CA ASN A 90 18.92 -12.35 -5.12
C ASN A 90 17.98 -11.35 -5.83
N ASP A 91 17.57 -10.32 -5.12
CA ASP A 91 16.58 -9.36 -5.61
C ASP A 91 17.26 -8.07 -6.06
N LEU A 92 16.90 -7.62 -7.26
CA LEU A 92 17.09 -6.25 -7.68
C LEU A 92 15.79 -5.48 -7.43
N VAL A 93 15.83 -4.56 -6.47
CA VAL A 93 14.69 -3.78 -6.01
C VAL A 93 14.75 -2.40 -6.65
N GLN A 94 13.67 -2.00 -7.32
CA GLN A 94 13.46 -0.66 -7.86
C GLN A 94 12.33 -0.02 -7.04
N LYS A 95 12.63 1.03 -6.28
CA LYS A 95 11.64 1.75 -5.46
C LYS A 95 11.57 3.23 -5.83
N PRO A 96 10.40 3.88 -5.68
CA PRO A 96 10.30 5.34 -5.77
C PRO A 96 11.28 6.01 -4.81
N SER A 97 11.89 7.12 -5.24
CA SER A 97 12.74 7.91 -4.35
C SER A 97 11.90 8.57 -3.26
N SER A 98 12.38 8.57 -2.02
CA SER A 98 11.72 9.27 -0.91
C SER A 98 11.69 10.80 -1.09
N ARG A 99 12.41 11.33 -2.07
CA ARG A 99 12.50 12.76 -2.42
C ARG A 99 11.63 13.14 -3.62
N SER A 100 10.89 12.21 -4.21
CA SER A 100 10.02 12.52 -5.34
C SER A 100 8.67 13.08 -4.87
N GLU A 101 8.33 14.28 -5.33
CA GLU A 101 6.98 14.85 -5.19
C GLU A 101 5.96 14.17 -6.15
N GLU A 102 6.46 13.40 -7.13
CA GLU A 102 5.70 12.84 -8.25
C GLU A 102 5.16 11.41 -8.03
N GLU A 103 4.03 11.13 -8.69
CA GLU A 103 2.98 10.18 -8.31
C GLU A 103 3.26 8.67 -8.47
N SER A 104 4.40 8.26 -9.03
CA SER A 104 4.63 6.83 -9.30
C SER A 104 5.12 6.10 -8.05
N ARG A 105 4.21 5.43 -7.36
CA ARG A 105 4.54 4.57 -6.21
C ARG A 105 4.78 3.13 -6.57
N ALA A 106 4.73 2.74 -7.83
CA ALA A 106 5.05 1.36 -8.17
C ALA A 106 6.50 1.03 -7.78
N MET A 107 6.69 0.00 -6.98
CA MET A 107 7.98 -0.65 -6.80
C MET A 107 7.99 -1.95 -7.58
N SER A 108 9.17 -2.31 -8.10
CA SER A 108 9.37 -3.60 -8.78
C SER A 108 10.52 -4.35 -8.13
N VAL A 109 10.29 -5.61 -7.79
CA VAL A 109 11.31 -6.52 -7.29
C VAL A 109 11.54 -7.58 -8.36
N ARG A 110 12.78 -7.68 -8.84
CA ARG A 110 13.20 -8.72 -9.79
C ARG A 110 14.04 -9.74 -9.03
N THR A 111 13.47 -10.91 -8.80
CA THR A 111 14.15 -12.05 -8.16
C THR A 111 14.79 -12.91 -9.24
N PHE A 112 16.11 -13.07 -9.16
CA PHE A 112 16.88 -13.88 -10.11
C PHE A 112 17.14 -15.27 -9.56
N THR A 113 16.89 -16.28 -10.39
CA THR A 113 16.99 -17.71 -10.07
C THR A 113 17.71 -18.45 -11.18
N ALA A 114 18.04 -19.73 -10.98
CA ALA A 114 18.66 -20.55 -12.02
C ALA A 114 17.76 -20.70 -13.26
N ASP A 115 16.43 -20.68 -13.07
CA ASP A 115 15.44 -20.90 -14.13
C ASP A 115 15.03 -19.60 -14.87
N GLY A 116 15.56 -18.45 -14.43
CA GLY A 116 15.25 -17.15 -15.00
C GLY A 116 14.96 -16.08 -13.94
N MET A 117 14.06 -15.15 -14.27
CA MET A 117 13.78 -13.97 -13.45
C MET A 117 12.27 -13.77 -13.29
N VAL A 118 11.85 -13.53 -12.06
CA VAL A 118 10.47 -13.20 -11.71
C VAL A 118 10.41 -11.73 -11.30
N GLN A 119 9.69 -10.92 -12.07
CA GLN A 119 9.40 -9.54 -11.71
C GLN A 119 8.06 -9.45 -10.98
N ARG A 120 8.07 -8.94 -9.75
CA ARG A 120 6.87 -8.58 -9.00
C ARG A 120 6.76 -7.08 -8.92
N THR A 121 5.74 -6.52 -9.54
CA THR A 121 5.44 -5.08 -9.45
C THR A 121 4.23 -4.88 -8.53
N ARG A 122 4.37 -3.98 -7.57
CA ARG A 122 3.31 -3.65 -6.61
C ARG A 122 3.38 -2.17 -6.26
N MET A 123 2.31 -1.63 -5.69
CA MET A 123 2.39 -0.31 -5.07
C MET A 123 3.38 -0.37 -3.90
N ASN A 124 4.20 0.67 -3.77
CA ASN A 124 5.15 0.83 -2.67
C ASN A 124 4.34 1.14 -1.42
N ILE A 125 4.25 0.13 -0.56
CA ILE A 125 3.46 0.17 0.65
C ILE A 125 4.26 0.61 1.87
N ASP A 126 5.56 0.85 1.72
CA ASP A 126 6.47 1.26 2.79
C ASP A 126 6.07 2.62 3.41
N ASN A 127 5.29 3.42 2.67
CA ASN A 127 4.68 4.66 3.14
C ASN A 127 3.55 4.42 4.16
N PHE A 128 2.92 3.24 4.14
CA PHE A 128 1.85 2.86 5.05
C PHE A 128 2.35 2.15 6.30
N VAL A 129 3.43 1.38 6.19
CA VAL A 129 3.99 0.56 7.28
C VAL A 129 4.62 1.45 8.34
N GLY A 130 4.32 1.22 9.62
CA GLY A 130 4.96 1.96 10.70
C GLY A 130 4.07 2.13 11.92
N LEU A 131 4.64 2.75 12.95
CA LEU A 131 3.93 3.15 14.15
C LEU A 131 3.51 4.61 14.04
N TYR A 132 2.27 4.89 14.41
CA TYR A 132 1.66 6.20 14.35
C TYR A 132 1.00 6.56 15.68
N ARG A 133 1.07 7.83 16.09
CA ARG A 133 0.44 8.36 17.30
C ARG A 133 -0.67 9.34 16.95
N LEU A 134 -1.80 9.25 17.65
CA LEU A 134 -2.90 10.20 17.49
C LEU A 134 -2.45 11.60 17.94
N GLU A 135 -2.56 12.59 17.06
CA GLU A 135 -2.31 14.00 17.36
C GLU A 135 -3.59 14.74 17.69
N SER A 136 -4.61 14.58 16.86
CA SER A 136 -5.89 15.26 17.02
C SER A 136 -7.05 14.43 16.47
N GLN A 137 -8.26 14.76 16.91
CA GLN A 137 -9.48 14.16 16.41
C GLN A 137 -10.61 15.19 16.37
N GLU A 138 -11.48 15.06 15.39
CA GLU A 138 -12.61 15.92 15.13
C GLU A 138 -13.89 15.09 15.07
N ASN A 139 -14.98 15.65 15.61
CA ASN A 139 -16.33 15.11 15.52
C ASN A 139 -16.51 13.65 16.03
N PHE A 140 -15.61 13.17 16.89
CA PHE A 140 -15.64 11.80 17.40
C PHE A 140 -16.81 11.55 18.36
N ASP A 141 -17.22 12.56 19.14
CA ASP A 141 -18.38 12.43 20.03
C ASP A 141 -19.68 12.24 19.23
N ALA A 142 -19.88 13.00 18.16
CA ALA A 142 -21.04 12.84 17.27
C ALA A 142 -21.09 11.45 16.62
N LEU A 143 -19.93 10.92 16.21
CA LEU A 143 -19.86 9.53 15.72
C LEU A 143 -20.26 8.53 16.82
N LEU A 144 -19.81 8.71 18.06
CA LEU A 144 -20.19 7.83 19.17
C LEU A 144 -21.69 7.90 19.48
N VAL A 145 -22.30 9.08 19.34
CA VAL A 145 -23.76 9.26 19.47
C VAL A 145 -24.51 8.57 18.34
N GLU A 146 -24.09 8.74 17.09
CA GLU A 146 -24.71 8.13 15.92
C GLU A 146 -24.62 6.61 15.95
N LEU A 147 -23.47 6.07 16.37
CA LEU A 147 -23.32 4.63 16.57
C LEU A 147 -24.21 4.16 17.75
N GLY A 148 -24.51 5.02 18.73
CA GLY A 148 -25.39 4.74 19.86
C GLY A 148 -24.76 3.87 20.95
N GLU A 149 -25.18 4.06 22.21
CA GLU A 149 -24.73 3.24 23.37
C GLU A 149 -25.04 1.75 23.19
N ALA A 150 -26.02 1.42 22.36
CA ALA A 150 -26.38 0.05 22.04
C ALA A 150 -25.39 -0.63 21.09
N THR A 151 -24.49 0.07 20.36
CA THR A 151 -23.62 -0.49 19.27
C THR A 151 -22.16 -0.68 19.66
N ILE A 152 -21.84 -0.36 20.91
CA ILE A 152 -20.52 -0.50 21.51
C ILE A 152 -20.42 -1.92 22.13
N GLN A 153 -19.28 -2.64 22.06
CA GLN A 153 -19.12 -4.07 22.49
C GLN A 153 -19.69 -4.32 23.88
N PRO A 154 -20.12 -5.55 24.25
CA PRO A 154 -20.30 -5.90 25.67
C PRO A 154 -19.08 -5.64 26.57
N ARG A 155 -17.87 -5.53 25.98
CA ARG A 155 -16.62 -5.10 26.65
C ARG A 155 -16.36 -3.58 26.62
N ILE A 156 -16.86 -2.86 25.61
CA ILE A 156 -16.71 -1.39 25.48
C ILE A 156 -17.95 -0.66 26.05
N THR A 157 -19.10 -1.31 26.24
CA THR A 157 -20.30 -0.74 26.89
C THR A 157 -20.04 -0.37 28.35
N LYS A 158 -18.99 -0.92 28.95
CA LYS A 158 -18.49 -0.53 30.28
C LYS A 158 -17.57 0.68 30.26
N ILE A 159 -17.11 1.11 29.08
CA ILE A 159 -16.22 2.24 28.90
C ILE A 159 -17.07 3.44 28.53
N SER A 160 -17.09 4.45 29.41
CA SER A 160 -17.88 5.65 29.15
C SER A 160 -17.36 6.41 27.92
N ARG A 161 -18.27 7.10 27.23
CA ARG A 161 -17.95 7.99 26.10
C ARG A 161 -16.86 9.00 26.45
N LYS A 162 -16.89 9.55 27.67
CA LYS A 162 -15.84 10.43 28.20
C LYS A 162 -14.46 9.76 28.21
N VAL A 163 -14.38 8.49 28.64
CA VAL A 163 -13.12 7.73 28.64
C VAL A 163 -12.65 7.48 27.21
N LEU A 164 -13.54 7.09 26.29
CA LEU A 164 -13.21 6.91 24.86
C LEU A 164 -12.67 8.19 24.22
N MET A 165 -13.25 9.35 24.54
CA MET A 165 -12.81 10.66 24.05
C MET A 165 -11.42 11.06 24.53
N MET A 166 -11.01 10.60 25.72
CA MET A 166 -9.69 10.90 26.31
C MET A 166 -8.58 9.95 25.86
N MET A 167 -8.92 8.83 25.21
CA MET A 167 -7.92 7.86 24.75
C MET A 167 -7.03 8.44 23.65
N LYS A 168 -5.74 8.16 23.73
CA LYS A 168 -4.74 8.48 22.70
C LYS A 168 -4.15 7.19 22.13
N PRO A 169 -4.89 6.46 21.28
CA PRO A 169 -4.39 5.21 20.73
C PRO A 169 -3.18 5.45 19.83
N THR A 170 -2.27 4.48 19.82
CA THR A 170 -1.33 4.31 18.72
C THR A 170 -1.98 3.46 17.62
N MET A 171 -1.47 3.59 16.40
CA MET A 171 -1.81 2.73 15.28
C MET A 171 -0.52 2.18 14.68
N GLU A 172 -0.39 0.87 14.59
CA GLU A 172 0.71 0.19 13.91
C GLU A 172 0.19 -0.48 12.65
N VAL A 173 0.87 -0.27 11.52
CA VAL A 173 0.58 -0.94 10.25
C VAL A 173 1.78 -1.82 9.90
N LYS A 174 1.51 -3.10 9.64
CA LYS A 174 2.50 -4.11 9.24
C LYS A 174 2.01 -4.85 8.00
N VAL A 175 2.93 -5.21 7.11
CA VAL A 175 2.64 -6.03 5.94
C VAL A 175 3.69 -7.12 5.80
N GLU A 176 3.24 -8.37 5.78
CA GLU A 176 4.08 -9.57 5.61
C GLU A 176 3.57 -10.34 4.38
N GLY A 177 4.33 -10.31 3.28
CA GLY A 177 3.87 -10.85 2.00
C GLY A 177 2.66 -10.07 1.46
N ASP A 178 1.49 -10.72 1.42
CA ASP A 178 0.20 -10.14 1.04
C ASP A 178 -0.74 -9.86 2.23
N GLN A 179 -0.33 -10.25 3.44
CA GLN A 179 -1.10 -10.10 4.67
C GLN A 179 -0.86 -8.73 5.31
N TRP A 180 -1.91 -7.92 5.39
CA TRP A 180 -1.91 -6.65 6.10
C TRP A 180 -2.38 -6.85 7.54
N THR A 181 -1.73 -6.16 8.48
CA THR A 181 -2.13 -6.06 9.88
C THR A 181 -2.17 -4.60 10.31
N ILE A 182 -3.31 -4.13 10.81
CA ILE A 182 -3.44 -2.82 11.46
C ILE A 182 -3.81 -3.05 12.93
N THR A 183 -2.96 -2.59 13.83
CA THR A 183 -3.17 -2.67 15.28
C THR A 183 -3.43 -1.28 15.83
N HIS A 184 -4.59 -1.06 16.44
CA HIS A 184 -4.83 0.11 17.28
C HIS A 184 -4.66 -0.31 18.74
N GLU A 185 -3.77 0.35 19.47
CA GLU A 185 -3.48 0.04 20.86
C GLU A 185 -3.79 1.24 21.76
N ALA A 186 -4.52 1.00 22.83
CA ALA A 186 -4.85 1.97 23.87
C ALA A 186 -4.81 1.27 25.24
N PRO A 187 -4.65 2.00 26.35
CA PRO A 187 -4.38 1.40 27.67
C PRO A 187 -5.32 0.28 28.11
N ILE A 188 -6.58 0.31 27.67
CA ILE A 188 -7.61 -0.67 28.04
C ILE A 188 -8.36 -1.25 26.83
N LEU A 189 -7.92 -0.94 25.61
CA LEU A 189 -8.62 -1.36 24.39
C LEU A 189 -7.65 -1.52 23.22
N ASN A 190 -7.48 -2.77 22.78
CA ASN A 190 -6.67 -3.11 21.61
C ASN A 190 -7.54 -3.71 20.50
N ILE A 191 -7.32 -3.26 19.27
CA ILE A 191 -8.05 -3.68 18.08
C ILE A 191 -7.04 -4.09 17.02
N VAL A 192 -7.17 -5.32 16.51
CA VAL A 192 -6.27 -5.85 15.48
C VAL A 192 -7.09 -6.25 14.27
N TRP A 193 -6.74 -5.72 13.10
CA TRP A 193 -7.36 -6.02 11.81
C TRP A 193 -6.37 -6.74 10.92
N LYS A 194 -6.75 -7.92 10.42
CA LYS A 194 -5.98 -8.70 9.46
C LYS A 194 -6.78 -8.86 8.18
N PHE A 195 -6.22 -8.46 7.04
CA PHE A 195 -6.89 -8.54 5.74
C PHE A 195 -5.87 -8.66 4.60
N GLN A 196 -6.36 -9.01 3.41
CA GLN A 196 -5.61 -8.93 2.15
C GLN A 196 -6.32 -7.91 1.25
N LEU A 197 -5.55 -7.08 0.54
CA LEU A 197 -6.14 -6.10 -0.38
C LEU A 197 -6.94 -6.82 -1.46
N GLY A 198 -8.11 -6.28 -1.79
CA GLY A 198 -8.94 -6.87 -2.84
C GLY A 198 -9.66 -8.16 -2.44
N LYS A 199 -9.69 -8.55 -1.16
CA LYS A 199 -10.48 -9.70 -0.69
C LYS A 199 -11.46 -9.25 0.39
N GLU A 200 -12.69 -9.77 0.31
CA GLU A 200 -13.63 -9.64 1.42
C GLU A 200 -13.09 -10.42 2.62
N VAL A 201 -13.03 -9.76 3.77
CA VAL A 201 -12.66 -10.40 5.03
C VAL A 201 -13.71 -10.08 6.08
N THR A 202 -14.05 -11.10 6.88
CA THR A 202 -14.87 -10.91 8.06
C THR A 202 -13.98 -10.50 9.22
N ILE A 203 -14.00 -9.21 9.56
CA ILE A 203 -13.35 -8.70 10.77
C ILE A 203 -14.37 -8.75 11.91
N ARG A 204 -13.98 -9.26 13.07
CA ARG A 204 -14.83 -9.16 14.26
C ARG A 204 -14.92 -7.69 14.68
N GLY A 205 -16.06 -7.07 14.40
CA GLY A 205 -16.35 -5.69 14.77
C GLY A 205 -16.73 -5.53 16.24
N VAL A 206 -17.20 -4.33 16.57
CA VAL A 206 -17.49 -3.85 17.94
C VAL A 206 -18.71 -4.57 18.58
N LYS A 207 -19.18 -5.70 18.09
CA LYS A 207 -20.31 -6.47 18.67
C LYS A 207 -20.18 -7.99 18.56
N GLY A 208 -19.01 -8.51 18.16
CA GLY A 208 -18.93 -9.88 17.63
C GLY A 208 -19.63 -10.05 16.29
N LYS A 209 -20.26 -8.99 15.75
CA LYS A 209 -20.73 -8.93 14.37
C LYS A 209 -19.52 -8.90 13.44
N ALA A 210 -19.52 -9.85 12.52
CA ALA A 210 -18.69 -9.84 11.33
C ALA A 210 -18.91 -8.54 10.55
N LEU A 211 -17.90 -7.69 10.49
CA LEU A 211 -17.80 -6.68 9.44
C LEU A 211 -17.18 -7.39 8.25
N VAL A 212 -17.98 -7.68 7.22
CA VAL A 212 -17.39 -8.03 5.93
C VAL A 212 -16.84 -6.72 5.39
N VAL A 213 -15.53 -6.64 5.23
CA VAL A 213 -14.87 -5.47 4.67
C VAL A 213 -14.03 -5.87 3.49
N PHE A 214 -13.95 -4.98 2.51
CA PHE A 214 -13.04 -5.09 1.39
C PHE A 214 -12.16 -3.84 1.40
N THR A 215 -10.85 -4.06 1.33
CA THR A 215 -9.89 -2.95 1.40
C THR A 215 -9.22 -2.76 0.06
N THR A 216 -9.31 -1.53 -0.48
CA THR A 216 -8.58 -1.10 -1.66
C THR A 216 -7.48 -0.13 -1.29
N GLU A 217 -6.45 -0.10 -2.12
CA GLU A 217 -5.44 0.94 -2.11
C GLU A 217 -5.60 1.77 -3.38
N ASP A 218 -5.61 3.10 -3.22
CA ASP A 218 -5.60 4.07 -4.32
C ASP A 218 -4.66 5.21 -3.97
N THR A 219 -3.50 5.22 -4.62
CA THR A 219 -2.47 6.27 -4.68
C THR A 219 -1.87 6.69 -3.33
N ASN A 220 -2.70 7.04 -2.34
CA ASN A 220 -2.40 7.47 -0.97
C ASN A 220 -3.42 6.94 0.06
N LYS A 221 -4.44 6.22 -0.39
CA LYS A 221 -5.61 5.90 0.42
C LYS A 221 -5.70 4.41 0.64
N LEU A 222 -5.81 4.02 1.91
CA LEU A 222 -6.28 2.70 2.28
C LEU A 222 -7.77 2.83 2.63
N VAL A 223 -8.62 2.34 1.74
CA VAL A 223 -10.09 2.47 1.86
C VAL A 223 -10.64 1.13 2.29
N MET A 224 -11.23 1.07 3.49
CA MET A 224 -11.92 -0.10 3.99
C MET A 224 -13.43 0.18 3.95
N ASN A 225 -14.10 -0.49 3.03
CA ASN A 225 -15.54 -0.38 2.83
C ASN A 225 -16.27 -1.60 3.40
N PRO A 226 -17.58 -1.49 3.69
CA PRO A 226 -18.44 -2.67 3.78
C PRO A 226 -18.27 -3.53 2.52
N GLY A 227 -18.19 -4.85 2.70
CA GLY A 227 -18.02 -5.79 1.61
C GLY A 227 -19.19 -5.72 0.62
N PRO A 228 -18.97 -6.04 -0.67
CA PRO A 228 -20.03 -6.19 -1.67
C PRO A 228 -21.26 -6.98 -1.21
N SER A 229 -21.08 -7.95 -0.29
CA SER A 229 -22.15 -8.76 0.30
C SER A 229 -23.02 -8.04 1.34
N VAL A 230 -22.65 -6.83 1.76
CA VAL A 230 -23.39 -6.01 2.75
C VAL A 230 -24.42 -5.14 2.03
N LYS A 231 -25.61 -4.99 2.62
CA LYS A 231 -26.68 -4.15 2.05
C LYS A 231 -26.20 -2.70 1.84
N PRO A 232 -26.48 -2.08 0.69
CA PRO A 232 -26.17 -0.67 0.44
C PRO A 232 -26.70 0.24 1.54
N GLY A 233 -25.88 1.19 1.99
CA GLY A 233 -26.22 2.12 3.08
C GLY A 233 -26.11 1.53 4.50
N SER A 234 -25.69 0.27 4.65
CA SER A 234 -25.42 -0.35 5.95
C SER A 234 -23.91 -0.51 6.18
N GLY A 235 -23.38 0.03 7.28
CA GLY A 235 -22.00 -0.21 7.71
C GLY A 235 -21.20 1.07 8.02
N CYS A 236 -19.94 0.88 8.40
CA CYS A 236 -18.98 1.98 8.58
C CYS A 236 -17.98 1.95 7.42
N HIS A 237 -17.63 3.11 6.89
CA HIS A 237 -16.54 3.27 5.93
C HIS A 237 -15.35 3.89 6.66
N PHE A 238 -14.15 3.36 6.40
CA PHE A 238 -12.91 3.92 6.91
C PHE A 238 -12.03 4.31 5.72
N VAL A 239 -11.74 5.60 5.60
CA VAL A 239 -10.79 6.10 4.60
C VAL A 239 -9.55 6.57 5.34
N ARG A 240 -8.41 5.90 5.12
CA ARG A 240 -7.11 6.36 5.62
C ARG A 240 -6.35 7.01 4.48
N THR A 241 -6.15 8.32 4.54
CA THR A 241 -5.34 9.06 3.59
C THR A 241 -3.98 9.34 4.22
N PHE A 242 -2.93 8.77 3.64
CA PHE A 242 -1.55 8.94 4.05
C PHE A 242 -0.94 10.08 3.26
N THR A 243 -0.15 10.94 3.90
CA THR A 243 0.64 11.94 3.16
C THR A 243 1.70 11.23 2.31
N PRO A 244 2.14 11.83 1.19
CA PRO A 244 3.12 11.20 0.31
C PRO A 244 4.42 10.76 0.98
N ASN A 245 4.80 11.46 2.04
CA ASN A 245 6.02 11.22 2.79
C ASN A 245 5.78 10.23 3.95
N GLY A 246 4.56 9.70 4.09
CA GLY A 246 4.16 8.76 5.16
C GLY A 246 4.08 9.37 6.55
N HIS A 247 4.21 10.69 6.70
CA HIS A 247 4.33 11.37 7.99
C HIS A 247 3.01 11.55 8.72
N THR A 248 1.89 11.66 8.00
CA THR A 248 0.58 11.92 8.60
C THR A 248 -0.49 11.02 7.98
N VAL A 249 -1.39 10.51 8.81
CA VAL A 249 -2.55 9.72 8.37
C VAL A 249 -3.82 10.44 8.82
N LYS A 250 -4.64 10.84 7.85
CA LYS A 250 -6.02 11.28 8.08
C LYS A 250 -6.93 10.06 7.98
N ILE A 251 -7.62 9.71 9.07
CA ILE A 251 -8.60 8.62 9.09
C ILE A 251 -9.99 9.22 9.18
N GLU A 252 -10.81 9.01 8.17
CA GLU A 252 -12.22 9.40 8.13
C GLU A 252 -13.09 8.18 8.44
N HIS A 253 -13.85 8.28 9.52
CA HIS A 253 -14.85 7.29 9.94
C HIS A 253 -16.21 7.83 9.50
N ILE A 254 -16.85 7.13 8.56
CA ILE A 254 -18.13 7.55 8.00
C ILE A 254 -19.20 6.52 8.40
N ALA A 255 -20.22 6.96 9.14
CA ALA A 255 -21.36 6.16 9.53
C ALA A 255 -22.64 7.01 9.43
N SER A 256 -23.64 6.54 8.69
CA SER A 256 -24.95 7.22 8.53
C SER A 256 -24.86 8.72 8.15
N GLY A 257 -23.83 9.12 7.40
CA GLY A 257 -23.60 10.54 7.04
C GLY A 257 -22.84 11.36 8.08
N VAL A 258 -22.57 10.81 9.27
CA VAL A 258 -21.65 11.41 10.24
C VAL A 258 -20.21 11.03 9.89
N VAL A 259 -19.35 12.06 9.77
CA VAL A 259 -17.91 11.90 9.52
C VAL A 259 -17.13 12.33 10.76
N SER A 260 -16.33 11.43 11.31
CA SER A 260 -15.29 11.78 12.30
C SER A 260 -13.91 11.63 11.68
N THR A 261 -13.03 12.58 11.97
CA THR A 261 -11.66 12.58 11.43
C THR A 261 -10.66 12.40 12.56
N LYS A 262 -9.66 11.54 12.35
CA LYS A 262 -8.50 11.40 13.25
C LYS A 262 -7.21 11.66 12.49
N TYR A 263 -6.30 12.42 13.08
CA TYR A 263 -4.99 12.72 12.51
C TYR A 263 -3.93 12.02 13.33
N TYR A 264 -3.12 11.20 12.67
CA TYR A 264 -2.00 10.52 13.28
C TYR A 264 -0.69 10.98 12.66
N LYS A 265 0.38 11.01 13.46
CA LYS A 265 1.74 11.26 12.99
C LYS A 265 2.61 10.02 13.13
N ARG A 266 3.41 9.71 12.12
CA ARG A 266 4.34 8.57 12.12
C ARG A 266 5.44 8.83 13.16
N CYS A 267 5.75 7.82 13.97
CA CYS A 267 6.91 7.83 14.83
C CYS A 267 8.16 7.63 13.96
N GLU A 268 9.15 8.49 14.12
CA GLU A 268 10.47 8.25 13.56
C GLU A 268 11.01 6.95 14.17
N MET A 269 11.52 6.04 13.33
CA MET A 269 12.26 4.90 13.86
C MET A 269 13.58 5.46 14.39
N GLU A 270 13.85 5.29 15.68
CA GLU A 270 15.20 5.49 16.22
C GLU A 270 16.14 4.62 15.37
N GLN A 271 17.11 5.27 14.72
CA GLN A 271 18.15 4.62 13.92
C GLN A 271 19.12 3.85 14.81
#